data_AF-A0A7W4JQI8-F1
#
_entry.id   AF-A0A7W4JQI8-F1
#
_cell.length_a   1.000
_cell.length_b   1.000
_cell.length_c   1.000
_cell.angle_alpha   90.00
_cell.angle_beta   90.00
_cell.angle_gamma   90.00
#
_symmetry.space_group_name_H-M   'P 1'
#
loop_
_entity.id
_entity.type
_entity.pdbx_description
1 polymer ?
#
loop_
_entity_poly.entity_id
_entity_poly.type
_entity_poly.pdbx_seq_one_letter_code
_entity_poly.pdbx_strand_id
1 'polypeptide(L)'
;MVRFPLLPVLGVLCALGLSVLPRSAPASGAMPVVPVVQGHYLVGCGGCHGVQGRSGRRVVPDLAGQVGYFLCTPQGRDYLVRLPNVAFANLSSQDLADMVNFVVFTFGRDSVPAGARPYTAVEIARLRADPLRIADLHGYRDRVVRGVIGACPQARELHDYDTAQAGREAGHDAP
;
A
#
# COMPACT_ATOMS: atom_id res chain seq x y z
N MET A 1 79.76 -2.88 -6.16
CA MET A 1 78.56 -2.05 -5.88
C MET A 1 77.41 -3.04 -5.84
N VAL A 2 76.85 -3.43 -4.70
CA VAL A 2 75.79 -2.71 -3.97
C VAL A 2 75.87 -3.11 -2.48
N ARG A 3 75.78 -2.13 -1.59
CA ARG A 3 75.77 -2.25 -0.12
C ARG A 3 74.39 -2.73 0.37
N PHE A 4 74.37 -3.73 1.25
CA PHE A 4 73.20 -4.05 2.08
C PHE A 4 73.24 -3.18 3.36
N PRO A 5 72.19 -2.41 3.70
CA PRO A 5 72.13 -1.73 4.98
C PRO A 5 71.54 -2.66 6.05
N LEU A 6 72.23 -2.72 7.20
CA LEU A 6 71.65 -3.21 8.45
C LEU A 6 70.46 -2.31 8.84
N LEU A 7 69.30 -2.90 9.11
CA LEU A 7 68.22 -2.20 9.81
C LEU A 7 68.50 -2.22 11.33
N PRO A 8 68.44 -1.07 12.02
CA PRO A 8 68.44 -1.04 13.47
C PRO A 8 67.03 -1.36 14.00
N VAL A 9 66.99 -2.22 15.02
CA VAL A 9 65.82 -2.48 15.85
C VAL A 9 65.54 -1.23 16.67
N LEU A 10 64.51 -0.47 16.31
CA LEU A 10 63.99 0.63 17.12
C LEU A 10 62.70 0.17 17.79
N GLY A 11 62.78 -0.08 19.10
CA GLY A 11 61.65 -0.48 19.93
C GLY A 11 60.58 0.60 19.94
N VAL A 12 59.38 0.25 19.46
CA VAL A 12 58.20 1.10 19.54
C VAL A 12 57.57 0.89 20.91
N LEU A 13 57.78 1.85 21.81
CA LEU A 13 57.01 1.99 23.05
C LEU A 13 55.56 2.37 22.69
N CYS A 14 54.65 1.42 22.77
CA CYS A 14 53.21 1.65 22.66
C CYS A 14 52.71 2.38 23.92
N ALA A 15 52.66 3.72 23.86
CA ALA A 15 51.89 4.50 24.82
C ALA A 15 50.40 4.28 24.53
N LEU A 16 49.73 3.48 25.36
CA LEU A 16 48.28 3.33 25.39
C LEU A 16 47.64 4.65 25.84
N GLY A 17 47.46 5.58 24.90
CA GLY A 17 46.60 6.74 25.11
C GLY A 17 45.16 6.27 25.22
N LEU A 18 44.57 6.36 26.43
CA LEU A 18 43.13 6.19 26.63
C LEU A 18 42.39 7.26 25.82
N SER A 19 42.01 6.93 24.59
CA SER A 19 41.10 7.74 23.79
C SER A 19 39.71 7.64 24.44
N VAL A 20 39.38 8.61 25.29
CA VAL A 20 38.02 8.80 25.78
C VAL A 20 37.18 9.26 24.59
N LEU A 21 36.59 8.30 23.88
CA LEU A 21 35.57 8.61 22.89
C LEU A 21 34.40 9.27 23.63
N PRO A 22 33.94 10.47 23.21
CA PRO A 22 32.76 11.07 23.81
C PRO A 22 31.60 10.10 23.60
N ARG A 23 31.01 9.63 24.70
CA ARG A 23 29.82 8.78 24.66
C ARG A 23 28.68 9.64 24.12
N SER A 24 28.34 9.45 22.85
CA SER A 24 27.12 10.01 22.27
C SER A 24 25.95 9.57 23.14
N ALA A 25 25.37 10.49 23.91
CA ALA A 25 24.12 10.23 24.58
C ALA A 25 23.08 9.88 23.50
N PRO A 26 22.27 8.82 23.66
CA PRO A 26 21.17 8.59 22.74
C PRO A 26 20.30 9.85 22.79
N ALA A 27 20.09 10.49 21.63
CA ALA A 27 19.07 11.51 21.53
C ALA A 27 17.78 10.90 22.07
N SER A 28 17.13 11.55 23.04
CA SER A 28 15.81 11.15 23.53
C SER A 28 14.93 10.92 22.30
N GLY A 29 14.62 9.65 22.04
CA GLY A 29 13.95 9.25 20.81
C GLY A 29 12.58 9.90 20.77
N ALA A 30 12.41 10.92 19.93
CA ALA A 30 11.09 11.43 19.64
C ALA A 30 10.23 10.27 19.14
N MET A 31 9.03 10.11 19.71
CA MET A 31 8.06 9.15 19.21
C MET A 31 7.84 9.41 17.70
N PRO A 32 7.90 8.38 16.84
CA PRO A 32 7.60 8.56 15.43
C PRO A 32 6.19 9.13 15.25
N VAL A 33 6.08 10.24 14.51
CA VAL A 33 4.78 10.83 14.17
C VAL A 33 4.22 10.10 12.96
N VAL A 34 3.04 9.50 13.11
CA VAL A 34 2.31 8.89 11.99
C VAL A 34 1.54 10.00 11.27
N PRO A 35 1.75 10.21 9.95
CA PRO A 35 0.98 11.18 9.18
C PRO A 35 -0.52 10.88 9.26
N VAL A 36 -1.36 11.92 9.32
CA VAL A 36 -2.84 11.79 9.46
C VAL A 36 -3.43 10.84 8.40
N VAL A 37 -3.01 10.97 7.14
CA VAL A 37 -3.47 10.11 6.04
C VAL A 37 -3.12 8.63 6.25
N GLN A 38 -1.92 8.36 6.80
CA GLN A 38 -1.52 7.00 7.15
C GLN A 38 -2.32 6.50 8.35
N GLY A 39 -2.63 7.37 9.32
CA GLY A 39 -3.54 7.06 10.42
C GLY A 39 -4.94 6.66 9.94
N HIS A 40 -5.52 7.42 9.00
CA HIS A 40 -6.81 7.09 8.38
C HIS A 40 -6.77 5.72 7.70
N TYR A 41 -5.71 5.42 6.95
CA TYR A 41 -5.53 4.10 6.35
C TYR A 41 -5.45 3.00 7.40
N LEU A 42 -4.62 3.16 8.43
CA LEU A 42 -4.42 2.13 9.46
C LEU A 42 -5.72 1.79 10.19
N VAL A 43 -6.51 2.81 10.53
CA VAL A 43 -7.78 2.63 11.26
C VAL A 43 -8.90 2.15 10.34
N GLY A 44 -8.99 2.64 9.11
CA GLY A 44 -10.10 2.35 8.20
C GLY A 44 -9.91 1.13 7.29
N CYS A 45 -8.67 0.72 7.01
CA CYS A 45 -8.37 -0.28 5.98
C CYS A 45 -7.28 -1.28 6.39
N GLY A 46 -6.23 -0.82 7.08
CA GLY A 46 -5.02 -1.58 7.36
C GLY A 46 -5.25 -2.81 8.25
N GLY A 47 -6.29 -2.82 9.08
CA GLY A 47 -6.68 -4.00 9.86
C GLY A 47 -7.07 -5.21 9.00
N CYS A 48 -7.70 -4.96 7.83
CA CYS A 48 -8.11 -6.03 6.91
C CYS A 48 -7.07 -6.23 5.80
N HIS A 49 -6.63 -5.15 5.15
CA HIS A 49 -5.71 -5.19 4.01
C HIS A 49 -4.22 -5.29 4.42
N GLY A 50 -3.94 -5.34 5.71
CA GLY A 50 -2.58 -5.32 6.27
C GLY A 50 -1.95 -3.93 6.27
N VAL A 51 -1.03 -3.65 7.19
CA VAL A 51 -0.42 -2.31 7.36
C VAL A 51 0.43 -1.85 6.17
N GLN A 52 0.81 -2.78 5.28
CA GLN A 52 1.55 -2.50 4.05
C GLN A 52 0.72 -2.76 2.78
N GLY A 53 -0.61 -2.91 2.92
CA GLY A 53 -1.48 -3.29 1.80
C GLY A 53 -1.33 -4.74 1.34
N ARG A 54 -0.73 -5.60 2.17
CA ARG A 54 -0.62 -7.05 1.95
C ARG A 54 -1.52 -7.78 2.95
N SER A 55 -2.56 -8.42 2.44
CA SER A 55 -3.57 -9.15 3.18
C SER A 55 -3.04 -10.52 3.61
N GLY A 56 -3.32 -10.91 4.86
CA GLY A 56 -2.96 -12.23 5.38
C GLY A 56 -3.95 -13.34 4.99
N ARG A 57 -5.07 -13.01 4.33
CA ARG A 57 -6.16 -13.94 4.00
C ARG A 57 -6.62 -13.73 2.57
N ARG A 58 -6.89 -14.81 1.83
CA ARG A 58 -7.44 -14.75 0.46
C ARG A 58 -8.84 -14.12 0.35
N VAL A 59 -9.50 -13.86 1.49
CA VAL A 59 -10.83 -13.22 1.55
C VAL A 59 -10.78 -11.70 1.63
N VAL A 60 -9.59 -11.12 1.73
CA VAL A 60 -9.38 -9.68 1.62
C VAL A 60 -8.33 -9.49 0.52
N PRO A 61 -8.60 -8.69 -0.52
CA PRO A 61 -7.65 -8.56 -1.62
C PRO A 61 -6.41 -7.77 -1.19
N ASP A 62 -5.27 -8.06 -1.78
CA ASP A 62 -4.08 -7.22 -1.66
C ASP A 62 -4.33 -5.85 -2.33
N LEU A 63 -3.82 -4.80 -1.69
CA LEU A 63 -3.75 -3.47 -2.28
C LEU A 63 -2.38 -3.24 -2.93
N ALA A 64 -1.32 -3.74 -2.29
CA ALA A 64 0.06 -3.57 -2.70
C ALA A 64 0.31 -4.16 -4.09
N GLY A 65 0.73 -3.30 -5.02
CA GLY A 65 1.03 -3.66 -6.41
C GLY A 65 -0.20 -3.97 -7.26
N GLN A 66 -1.42 -3.80 -6.73
CA GLN A 66 -2.65 -4.20 -7.43
C GLN A 66 -3.70 -3.10 -7.53
N VAL A 67 -3.88 -2.29 -6.48
CA VAL A 67 -5.00 -1.33 -6.39
C VAL A 67 -4.97 -0.26 -7.50
N GLY A 68 -3.78 0.06 -8.03
CA GLY A 68 -3.63 1.04 -9.10
C GLY A 68 -4.29 0.62 -10.41
N TYR A 69 -4.39 -0.69 -10.69
CA TYR A 69 -5.01 -1.18 -11.93
C TYR A 69 -6.48 -0.79 -12.06
N PHE A 70 -7.19 -0.56 -10.96
CA PHE A 70 -8.58 -0.08 -11.03
C PHE A 70 -8.70 1.28 -11.76
N LEU A 71 -7.62 2.07 -11.84
CA LEU A 71 -7.62 3.33 -12.59
C LEU A 71 -7.49 3.15 -14.11
N CYS A 72 -7.31 1.92 -14.61
CA CYS A 72 -7.28 1.63 -16.04
C CYS A 72 -8.62 1.86 -16.75
N THR A 73 -9.73 1.91 -16.00
CA THR A 73 -11.06 2.19 -16.55
C THR A 73 -11.83 3.18 -15.66
N PRO A 74 -12.73 4.00 -16.23
CA PRO A 74 -13.61 4.85 -15.42
C PRO A 74 -14.45 4.04 -14.41
N GLN A 75 -14.94 2.87 -14.81
CA GLN A 75 -15.73 2.01 -13.95
C GLN A 75 -14.92 1.45 -12.76
N GLY A 76 -13.66 1.04 -12.99
CA GLY A 76 -12.77 0.60 -11.92
C GLY A 76 -12.42 1.72 -10.95
N ARG A 77 -12.19 2.92 -11.49
CA ARG A 77 -11.92 4.13 -10.70
C ARG A 77 -13.11 4.46 -9.79
N ASP A 78 -14.32 4.45 -10.33
CA ASP A 78 -15.54 4.71 -9.58
C ASP A 78 -15.80 3.62 -8.53
N TYR A 79 -15.55 2.36 -8.88
CA TYR A 79 -15.74 1.20 -8.00
C TYR A 79 -15.01 1.38 -6.66
N LEU A 80 -13.73 1.83 -6.66
CA LEU A 80 -12.95 2.01 -5.44
C LEU A 80 -13.63 2.94 -4.43
N VAL A 81 -14.26 4.01 -4.89
CA VAL A 81 -14.87 5.04 -4.02
C VAL A 81 -16.30 4.67 -3.63
N ARG A 82 -17.01 3.98 -4.53
CA ARG A 82 -18.41 3.60 -4.33
C ARG A 82 -18.60 2.34 -3.49
N LEU A 83 -17.52 1.61 -3.18
CA LEU A 83 -17.55 0.52 -2.21
C LEU A 83 -18.20 0.99 -0.90
N PRO A 84 -19.17 0.25 -0.32
CA PRO A 84 -19.90 0.70 0.86
C PRO A 84 -18.98 1.15 2.01
N ASN A 85 -17.93 0.38 2.28
CA ASN A 85 -16.98 0.66 3.36
C ASN A 85 -16.14 1.93 3.12
N VAL A 86 -16.03 2.39 1.87
CA VAL A 86 -15.31 3.62 1.49
C VAL A 86 -16.29 4.79 1.43
N ALA A 87 -17.42 4.62 0.73
CA ALA A 87 -18.41 5.66 0.55
C ALA A 87 -19.01 6.17 1.87
N PHE A 88 -19.18 5.28 2.86
CA PHE A 88 -19.71 5.61 4.19
C PHE A 88 -18.63 5.90 5.25
N ALA A 89 -17.34 5.99 4.88
CA ALA A 89 -16.28 6.31 5.83
C ALA A 89 -16.55 7.65 6.54
N ASN A 90 -16.36 7.70 7.86
CA ASN A 90 -16.56 8.92 8.66
C ASN A 90 -15.38 9.89 8.50
N LEU A 91 -15.17 10.35 7.27
CA LEU A 91 -14.13 11.27 6.84
C LEU A 91 -14.75 12.36 5.97
N SER A 92 -14.19 13.57 6.02
CA SER A 92 -14.53 14.61 5.05
C SER A 92 -14.21 14.12 3.62
N SER A 93 -14.83 14.72 2.60
CA SER A 93 -14.51 14.35 1.21
C SER A 93 -13.05 14.64 0.85
N GLN A 94 -12.42 15.62 1.51
CA GLN A 94 -10.99 15.91 1.33
C GLN A 94 -10.14 14.83 1.99
N ASP A 95 -10.39 14.48 3.25
CA ASP A 95 -9.63 13.44 3.95
C ASP A 95 -9.78 12.07 3.29
N LEU A 96 -10.98 11.78 2.75
CA LEU A 96 -11.23 10.56 2.00
C LEU A 96 -10.50 10.58 0.64
N ALA A 97 -10.44 11.71 -0.05
CA ALA A 97 -9.63 11.85 -1.26
C ALA A 97 -8.16 11.59 -0.96
N ASP A 98 -7.62 12.19 0.11
CA ASP A 98 -6.23 12.00 0.52
C ASP A 98 -5.95 10.54 0.91
N MET A 99 -6.87 9.89 1.63
CA MET A 99 -6.76 8.48 1.99
C MET A 99 -6.81 7.54 0.77
N VAL A 100 -7.78 7.73 -0.14
CA VAL A 100 -7.88 6.92 -1.37
C VAL A 100 -6.67 7.14 -2.27
N ASN A 101 -6.20 8.39 -2.39
CA ASN A 101 -4.96 8.70 -3.11
C ASN A 101 -3.74 8.06 -2.45
N PHE A 102 -3.63 8.10 -1.13
CA PHE A 102 -2.57 7.40 -0.40
C PHE A 102 -2.60 5.91 -0.72
N VAL A 103 -3.77 5.26 -0.65
CA VAL A 103 -3.90 3.85 -0.98
C VAL A 103 -3.47 3.58 -2.43
N VAL A 104 -4.02 4.31 -3.39
CA VAL A 104 -3.79 4.07 -4.81
C VAL A 104 -2.35 4.36 -5.21
N PHE A 105 -1.80 5.52 -4.87
CA PHE A 105 -0.50 5.96 -5.35
C PHE A 105 0.68 5.48 -4.48
N THR A 106 0.44 5.11 -3.21
CA THR A 106 1.48 4.52 -2.36
C THR A 106 1.54 3.01 -2.51
N PHE A 107 0.39 2.31 -2.39
CA PHE A 107 0.37 0.85 -2.50
C PHE A 107 0.27 0.37 -3.93
N GLY A 108 -0.37 1.12 -4.83
CA GLY A 108 -0.50 0.70 -6.24
C GLY A 108 0.84 0.58 -6.97
N ARG A 109 1.85 1.39 -6.65
CA ARG A 109 3.19 1.31 -7.27
C ARG A 109 3.10 1.22 -8.80
N ASP A 110 3.71 0.20 -9.40
CA ASP A 110 3.77 -0.01 -10.85
C ASP A 110 2.41 -0.37 -11.48
N SER A 111 1.39 -0.68 -10.68
CA SER A 111 0.03 -0.91 -11.19
C SER A 111 -0.71 0.38 -11.55
N VAL A 112 -0.21 1.55 -11.14
CA VAL A 112 -0.84 2.84 -11.47
C VAL A 112 -0.56 3.20 -12.94
N PRO A 113 -1.59 3.36 -13.79
CA PRO A 113 -1.38 3.69 -15.19
C PRO A 113 -0.71 5.05 -15.39
N ALA A 114 0.10 5.17 -16.44
CA ALA A 114 0.71 6.44 -16.81
C ALA A 114 -0.36 7.51 -17.05
N GLY A 115 -0.19 8.69 -16.46
CA GLY A 115 -1.15 9.80 -16.56
C GLY A 115 -2.38 9.66 -15.67
N ALA A 116 -2.46 8.64 -14.80
CA ALA A 116 -3.50 8.52 -13.80
C ALA A 116 -3.54 9.77 -12.90
N ARG A 117 -4.73 10.36 -12.79
CA ARG A 117 -4.94 11.59 -11.99
C ARG A 117 -5.39 11.24 -10.57
N PRO A 118 -4.87 11.93 -9.53
CA PRO A 118 -5.40 11.81 -8.18
C PRO A 118 -6.89 12.13 -8.12
N TYR A 119 -7.60 11.47 -7.20
CA TYR A 119 -8.97 11.82 -6.85
C TYR A 119 -9.03 13.22 -6.25
N THR A 120 -10.08 13.95 -6.57
CA THR A 120 -10.37 15.26 -5.96
C THR A 120 -11.47 15.12 -4.91
N ALA A 121 -11.54 16.05 -3.95
CA ALA A 121 -12.63 16.06 -2.97
C ALA A 121 -14.02 16.17 -3.61
N VAL A 122 -14.14 16.91 -4.73
CA VAL A 122 -15.39 17.05 -5.49
C VAL A 122 -15.79 15.72 -6.13
N GLU A 123 -14.84 15.02 -6.73
CA GLU A 123 -15.05 13.70 -7.32
C GLU A 123 -15.47 12.68 -6.26
N ILE A 124 -14.78 12.65 -5.11
CA ILE A 124 -15.12 11.80 -3.97
C ILE A 124 -16.53 12.10 -3.46
N ALA A 125 -16.88 13.38 -3.27
CA ALA A 125 -18.19 13.79 -2.82
C ALA A 125 -19.30 13.31 -3.77
N ARG A 126 -19.07 13.42 -5.09
CA ARG A 126 -20.01 12.92 -6.10
C ARG A 126 -20.17 11.40 -6.03
N LEU A 127 -19.07 10.67 -6.00
CA LEU A 127 -19.08 9.20 -6.04
C LEU A 127 -19.69 8.61 -4.76
N ARG A 128 -19.40 9.18 -3.58
CA ARG A 128 -19.93 8.66 -2.32
C ARG A 128 -21.42 8.95 -2.10
N ALA A 129 -21.99 9.88 -2.86
CA ALA A 129 -23.44 10.12 -2.88
C ALA A 129 -24.21 9.01 -3.61
N ASP A 130 -23.53 8.21 -4.43
CA ASP A 130 -24.08 7.05 -5.14
C ASP A 130 -23.33 5.74 -4.78
N PRO A 131 -23.39 5.30 -3.50
CA PRO A 131 -22.70 4.08 -3.09
C PRO A 131 -23.32 2.84 -3.74
N LEU A 132 -22.51 1.81 -3.96
CA LEU A 132 -22.99 0.53 -4.45
C LEU A 132 -23.98 -0.09 -3.45
N ARG A 133 -25.24 -0.28 -3.87
CA ARG A 133 -26.30 -0.94 -3.10
C ARG A 133 -26.80 -2.16 -3.87
N ILE A 134 -25.94 -3.16 -3.97
CA ILE A 134 -26.17 -4.36 -4.78
C ILE A 134 -26.10 -5.60 -3.90
N ALA A 135 -26.97 -6.57 -4.16
CA ALA A 135 -26.99 -7.84 -3.43
C ALA A 135 -25.73 -8.67 -3.72
N ASP A 136 -25.34 -8.73 -4.99
CA ASP A 136 -24.16 -9.45 -5.46
C ASP A 136 -23.00 -8.48 -5.74
N LEU A 137 -22.26 -8.11 -4.69
CA LEU A 137 -21.08 -7.26 -4.80
C LEU A 137 -19.90 -8.00 -5.45
N HIS A 138 -19.77 -9.31 -5.22
CA HIS A 138 -18.67 -10.11 -5.76
C HIS A 138 -18.77 -10.25 -7.27
N GLY A 139 -19.93 -10.61 -7.81
CA GLY A 139 -20.15 -10.66 -9.25
C GLY A 139 -20.08 -9.28 -9.92
N TYR A 140 -20.43 -8.20 -9.22
CA TYR A 140 -20.18 -6.84 -9.72
C TYR A 140 -18.69 -6.53 -9.80
N ARG A 141 -17.92 -6.82 -8.74
CA ARG A 141 -16.47 -6.64 -8.75
C ARG A 141 -15.83 -7.43 -9.89
N ASP A 142 -16.22 -8.69 -10.07
CA ASP A 142 -15.71 -9.55 -11.12
C ASP A 142 -15.97 -8.96 -12.54
N ARG A 143 -17.15 -8.36 -12.77
CA ARG A 143 -17.42 -7.60 -14.02
C ARG A 143 -16.50 -6.39 -14.18
N VAL A 144 -16.27 -5.63 -13.11
CA VAL A 144 -15.34 -4.48 -13.12
C VAL A 144 -13.91 -4.95 -13.43
N VAL A 145 -13.45 -6.01 -12.77
CA VAL A 145 -12.11 -6.58 -12.93
C VAL A 145 -11.90 -7.08 -14.35
N ARG A 146 -12.88 -7.76 -14.96
CA ARG A 146 -12.79 -8.13 -16.39
C ARG A 146 -12.60 -6.91 -17.30
N GLY A 147 -13.33 -5.82 -17.05
CA GLY A 147 -13.16 -4.57 -17.78
C GLY A 147 -11.76 -3.97 -17.59
N VAL A 148 -11.26 -3.97 -16.35
CA VAL A 148 -9.90 -3.53 -16.02
C VAL A 148 -8.85 -4.37 -16.72
N ILE A 149 -8.96 -5.71 -16.72
CA ILE A 149 -8.03 -6.61 -17.41
C ILE A 149 -8.05 -6.38 -18.93
N GLY A 150 -9.23 -6.09 -19.50
CA GLY A 150 -9.35 -5.74 -20.92
C GLY A 150 -8.57 -4.47 -21.29
N ALA A 151 -8.54 -3.47 -20.41
CA ALA A 151 -7.79 -2.22 -20.62
C ALA A 151 -6.31 -2.34 -20.22
N CYS A 152 -6.00 -3.14 -19.21
CA CYS A 152 -4.67 -3.37 -18.65
C CYS A 152 -4.45 -4.88 -18.46
N PRO A 153 -3.92 -5.60 -19.46
CA PRO A 153 -3.73 -7.05 -19.39
C PRO A 153 -2.78 -7.51 -18.26
N GLN A 154 -1.99 -6.62 -17.69
CA GLN A 154 -1.12 -6.88 -16.53
C GLN A 154 -1.92 -7.05 -15.23
N ALA A 155 -3.18 -6.60 -15.20
CA ALA A 155 -4.05 -6.67 -14.02
C ALA A 155 -4.67 -8.05 -13.75
N ARG A 156 -4.19 -9.11 -14.41
CA ARG A 156 -4.80 -10.46 -14.34
C ARG A 156 -4.88 -11.02 -12.93
N GLU A 157 -3.92 -10.68 -12.07
CA GLU A 157 -3.89 -11.12 -10.66
C GLU A 157 -5.07 -10.58 -9.84
N LEU A 158 -5.76 -9.52 -10.28
CA LEU A 158 -6.98 -9.03 -9.61
C LEU A 158 -8.10 -10.07 -9.53
N HIS A 159 -8.10 -11.04 -10.45
CA HIS A 159 -9.10 -12.10 -10.56
C HIS A 159 -8.92 -13.22 -9.52
N ASP A 160 -7.74 -13.32 -8.89
CA ASP A 160 -7.46 -14.34 -7.88
C ASP A 160 -8.42 -14.21 -6.69
N TYR A 161 -8.74 -12.97 -6.31
CA TYR A 161 -9.73 -12.70 -5.28
C TYR A 161 -11.13 -13.18 -5.70
N ASP A 162 -11.58 -12.84 -6.92
CA ASP A 162 -12.93 -13.19 -7.38
C ASP A 162 -13.09 -14.72 -7.47
N THR A 163 -12.07 -15.40 -7.98
CA THR A 163 -12.01 -16.87 -8.04
C THR A 163 -12.08 -17.49 -6.65
N ALA A 164 -11.35 -16.93 -5.68
CA ALA A 164 -11.35 -17.40 -4.30
C ALA A 164 -12.70 -17.17 -3.59
N GLN A 165 -13.45 -16.12 -3.93
CA GLN A 165 -14.80 -15.88 -3.38
C GLN A 165 -15.81 -16.85 -3.97
N ALA A 166 -15.83 -17.00 -5.30
CA ALA A 166 -16.75 -17.92 -5.97
C ALA A 166 -16.62 -19.36 -5.45
N GLY A 167 -15.39 -19.83 -5.20
CA GLY A 167 -15.16 -21.15 -4.61
C GLY A 167 -15.67 -21.30 -3.16
N ARG A 168 -15.76 -20.21 -2.39
CA ARG A 168 -16.30 -20.24 -1.03
C ARG A 168 -17.82 -20.28 -1.03
N GLU A 169 -18.45 -19.47 -1.88
CA GLU A 169 -19.90 -19.45 -2.03
C GLU A 169 -20.39 -20.83 -2.49
N ALA A 170 -19.77 -21.39 -3.53
CA ALA A 170 -20.06 -22.74 -4.01
C ALA A 170 -19.84 -23.84 -2.95
N GLY A 171 -18.88 -23.64 -2.03
CA GLY A 171 -18.61 -24.57 -0.92
C GLY A 171 -19.53 -24.37 0.29
N HIS A 172 -20.14 -23.21 0.45
CA HIS A 172 -21.13 -22.93 1.51
C HIS A 172 -22.51 -23.47 1.14
N ASP A 173 -22.80 -23.57 -0.16
CA ASP A 173 -24.03 -24.14 -0.72
C ASP A 173 -23.94 -25.65 -1.01
N ALA A 174 -22.82 -26.29 -0.67
CA ALA A 174 -22.68 -27.74 -0.75
C ALA A 174 -23.46 -28.40 0.42
N PRO A 175 -24.33 -29.39 0.15
CA PRO A 175 -25.22 -30.00 1.15
C PRO A 175 -24.50 -30.76 2.26
#